data_AF-A0A1G9WIR7-F1
#
_entry.id   AF-A0A1G9WIR7-F1
#
_cell.length_a   1.000
_cell.length_b   1.000
_cell.length_c   1.000
_cell.angle_alpha   90.00
_cell.angle_beta   90.00
_cell.angle_gamma   90.00
#
_symmetry.space_group_name_H-M   'P 1'
#
loop_
_entity.id
_entity.type
_entity.pdbx_description
1 polymer ?
#
loop_
_entity_poly.entity_id
_entity_poly.type
_entity_poly.pdbx_seq_one_letter_code
_entity_poly.pdbx_strand_id
1 'polypeptide(L)'
;MISAKPLTYKGNKKMKIMMRLHILYYLCLLVFILTIPKLSTDANILKIVLFLLTIGVFIFLCSYYIVLSFNKKIGAVKKYSNINVGIMCGGIILTLTFGHYIYTKWNSLVVLLTIFIILFIVSNFLNYKIKKIVEDQQFDLMKEVKLFYKMGQALDKTPINNAISKLDYLFYGFCIAVFIAEDIYIFAGAVGVILILSIKYVRAIKSEFLKSGLITVKETNLSIAAYFFFYLFSIVWMMFIPNLSTLLVGAASLLAIKIYIRRIAEKVYEEKNGISK
;
A
#
# COMPACT_ATOMS: atom_id res chain seq x y z
N MET A 1 24.13 -42.99 16.98
CA MET A 1 24.46 -41.66 16.43
C MET A 1 23.48 -41.32 15.32
N ILE A 2 22.42 -40.58 15.61
CA ILE A 2 21.48 -40.12 14.59
C ILE A 2 22.08 -38.86 13.98
N SER A 3 22.55 -38.98 12.74
CA SER A 3 23.04 -37.88 11.92
C SER A 3 21.93 -36.86 11.74
N ALA A 4 22.07 -35.71 12.40
CA ALA A 4 21.23 -34.55 12.18
C ALA A 4 21.55 -34.00 10.77
N LYS A 5 20.75 -34.40 9.78
CA LYS A 5 20.72 -33.71 8.49
C LYS A 5 20.35 -32.24 8.76
N PRO A 6 21.15 -31.26 8.30
CA PRO A 6 20.75 -29.87 8.41
C PRO A 6 19.51 -29.68 7.54
N LEU A 7 18.40 -29.30 8.17
CA LEU A 7 17.19 -28.81 7.51
C LEU A 7 17.56 -27.60 6.67
N THR A 8 17.90 -27.83 5.40
CA THR A 8 18.16 -26.77 4.43
C THR A 8 16.85 -26.04 4.14
N TYR A 9 16.81 -24.86 4.71
CA TYR A 9 15.64 -24.06 4.99
C TYR A 9 15.04 -23.44 3.73
N LYS A 10 13.87 -23.95 3.27
CA LYS A 10 13.09 -23.38 2.15
C LYS A 10 12.70 -21.90 2.35
N GLY A 11 12.72 -21.38 3.58
CA GLY A 11 12.50 -19.96 3.88
C GLY A 11 13.58 -19.02 3.32
N ASN A 12 14.80 -19.53 3.10
CA ASN A 12 15.95 -18.72 2.65
C ASN A 12 15.79 -18.26 1.18
N LYS A 13 15.16 -19.08 0.32
CA LYS A 13 14.94 -18.72 -1.09
C LYS A 13 13.89 -17.59 -1.24
N LYS A 14 12.85 -17.58 -0.41
CA LYS A 14 11.77 -16.58 -0.47
C LYS A 14 12.20 -15.22 0.07
N MET A 15 12.97 -15.18 1.16
CA MET A 15 13.51 -13.91 1.68
C MET A 15 14.56 -13.30 0.75
N LYS A 16 15.36 -14.12 0.06
CA LYS A 16 16.24 -13.65 -1.03
C LYS A 16 15.46 -12.98 -2.16
N ILE A 17 14.26 -13.46 -2.50
CA ILE A 17 13.39 -12.83 -3.50
C ILE A 17 12.91 -11.46 -3.01
N MET A 18 12.47 -11.34 -1.76
CA MET A 18 12.01 -10.07 -1.19
C MET A 18 13.12 -9.01 -1.18
N MET A 19 14.36 -9.40 -0.86
CA MET A 19 15.52 -8.51 -0.97
C MET A 19 15.81 -8.12 -2.42
N ARG A 20 15.75 -9.05 -3.38
CA ARG A 20 15.94 -8.75 -4.81
C ARG A 20 14.89 -7.76 -5.33
N LEU A 21 13.65 -7.89 -4.89
CA LEU A 21 12.56 -6.97 -5.24
C LEU A 21 12.76 -5.56 -4.65
N HIS A 22 13.29 -5.45 -3.43
CA HIS A 22 13.67 -4.14 -2.87
C HIS A 22 14.74 -3.46 -3.70
N ILE A 23 15.79 -4.21 -4.04
CA ILE A 23 16.88 -3.70 -4.86
C ILE A 23 16.33 -3.26 -6.22
N LEU A 24 15.47 -4.07 -6.84
CA LEU A 24 14.82 -3.73 -8.11
C LEU A 24 13.97 -2.45 -8.01
N TYR A 25 13.15 -2.32 -6.96
CA TYR A 25 12.33 -1.13 -6.71
C TYR A 25 13.17 0.15 -6.68
N TYR A 26 14.23 0.15 -5.85
CA TYR A 26 15.11 1.31 -5.72
C TYR A 26 15.93 1.54 -6.99
N LEU A 27 16.36 0.49 -7.69
CA LEU A 27 17.05 0.62 -8.97
C LEU A 27 16.16 1.30 -10.02
N CYS A 28 14.87 0.94 -10.09
CA CYS A 28 13.93 1.57 -11.03
C CYS A 28 13.76 3.07 -10.72
N LEU A 29 13.60 3.42 -9.43
CA LEU A 29 13.55 4.82 -8.99
C LEU A 29 14.84 5.58 -9.30
N LEU A 30 16.00 4.97 -9.09
CA LEU A 30 17.29 5.59 -9.39
C LEU A 30 17.43 5.90 -10.87
N VAL A 31 17.16 4.91 -11.74
CA VAL A 31 17.23 5.11 -13.20
C VAL A 31 16.20 6.15 -13.63
N PHE A 32 15.00 6.14 -13.05
CA PHE A 32 14.00 7.18 -13.31
C PHE A 32 14.54 8.57 -12.97
N ILE A 33 15.12 8.77 -11.78
CA ILE A 33 15.74 10.05 -11.37
C ILE A 33 16.84 10.48 -12.36
N LEU A 34 17.70 9.55 -12.79
CA LEU A 34 18.80 9.84 -13.72
C LEU A 34 18.32 10.23 -15.13
N THR A 35 17.09 9.87 -15.51
CA THR A 35 16.52 10.20 -16.82
C THR A 35 15.84 11.57 -16.88
N ILE A 36 15.69 12.27 -15.74
CA ILE A 36 14.86 13.48 -15.60
C ILE A 36 15.23 14.65 -16.55
N PRO A 37 16.48 14.91 -17.02
CA PRO A 37 16.69 15.99 -17.98
C PRO A 37 16.53 15.59 -19.45
N LYS A 38 16.38 14.29 -19.75
CA LYS A 38 16.37 13.82 -21.14
C LYS A 38 15.03 14.18 -21.81
N LEU A 39 15.04 15.24 -22.60
CA LEU A 39 13.96 15.66 -23.49
C LEU A 39 14.13 14.95 -24.84
N SER A 40 13.71 13.69 -24.88
CA SER A 40 13.56 12.94 -26.12
C SER A 40 12.36 11.99 -26.01
N THR A 41 11.74 11.66 -27.14
CA THR A 41 10.61 10.71 -27.18
C THR A 41 10.98 9.37 -26.54
N ASP A 42 12.17 8.85 -26.85
CA ASP A 42 12.68 7.60 -26.26
C ASP A 42 12.87 7.68 -24.75
N ALA A 43 13.38 8.83 -24.26
CA ALA A 43 13.54 9.04 -22.83
C ALA A 43 12.19 9.15 -22.10
N ASN A 44 11.17 9.72 -22.74
CA ASN A 44 9.83 9.80 -22.18
C ASN A 44 9.15 8.42 -22.13
N ILE A 45 9.30 7.61 -23.18
CA ILE A 45 8.83 6.21 -23.18
C ILE A 45 9.53 5.42 -22.07
N LEU A 46 10.85 5.56 -21.94
CA LEU A 46 11.63 4.90 -20.89
C LEU A 46 11.17 5.32 -19.48
N LYS A 47 10.93 6.62 -19.24
CA LYS A 47 10.39 7.13 -17.97
C LYS A 47 9.05 6.48 -17.62
N ILE A 48 8.14 6.36 -18.59
CA ILE A 48 6.82 5.71 -18.38
C ILE A 48 7.00 4.23 -18.03
N VAL A 49 7.85 3.51 -18.75
CA VAL A 49 8.14 2.09 -18.47
C VAL A 49 8.72 1.90 -17.08
N LEU A 50 9.70 2.72 -16.69
CA LEU A 50 10.31 2.69 -15.35
C LEU A 50 9.30 3.02 -14.26
N PHE A 51 8.39 3.96 -14.52
CA PHE A 51 7.34 4.32 -13.59
C PHE A 51 6.36 3.16 -13.36
N LEU A 52 5.87 2.53 -14.43
CA LEU A 52 5.00 1.35 -14.35
C LEU A 52 5.68 0.19 -13.63
N LEU A 53 6.96 -0.06 -13.92
CA LEU A 53 7.75 -1.09 -13.25
C LEU A 53 7.91 -0.80 -11.76
N THR A 54 8.19 0.45 -11.39
CA THR A 54 8.31 0.89 -9.99
C THR A 54 7.01 0.65 -9.23
N ILE A 55 5.86 1.01 -9.82
CA ILE A 55 4.53 0.75 -9.22
C ILE A 55 4.30 -0.75 -9.08
N GLY A 56 4.58 -1.55 -10.11
CA GLY A 56 4.38 -3.00 -10.07
C GLY A 56 5.19 -3.67 -8.96
N VAL A 57 6.48 -3.33 -8.84
CA VAL A 57 7.34 -3.85 -7.77
C VAL A 57 6.87 -3.35 -6.40
N PHE A 58 6.46 -2.08 -6.29
CA PHE A 58 5.92 -1.51 -5.06
C PHE A 58 4.66 -2.26 -4.57
N ILE A 59 3.69 -2.54 -5.45
CA ILE A 59 2.48 -3.31 -5.12
C ILE A 59 2.87 -4.70 -4.61
N PHE A 60 3.83 -5.35 -5.25
CA PHE A 60 4.28 -6.68 -4.85
C PHE A 60 4.95 -6.65 -3.47
N LEU A 61 5.85 -5.69 -3.21
CA LEU A 61 6.48 -5.51 -1.91
C LEU A 61 5.48 -5.18 -0.80
N CYS A 62 4.52 -4.30 -1.08
CA CYS A 62 3.43 -4.00 -0.16
C CYS A 62 2.63 -5.25 0.16
N SER A 63 2.34 -6.11 -0.81
CA SER A 63 1.63 -7.37 -0.59
C SER A 63 2.41 -8.32 0.33
N TYR A 64 3.73 -8.45 0.15
CA TYR A 64 4.58 -9.23 1.06
C TYR A 64 4.60 -8.64 2.48
N TYR A 65 4.74 -7.33 2.61
CA TYR A 65 4.82 -6.66 3.89
C TYR A 65 3.51 -6.67 4.65
N ILE A 66 2.41 -6.53 3.93
CA ILE A 66 1.06 -6.79 4.42
C ILE A 66 1.11 -8.17 5.04
N VAL A 67 1.30 -9.25 4.27
CA VAL A 67 1.33 -10.65 4.78
C VAL A 67 2.25 -10.84 5.99
N LEU A 68 3.47 -10.33 5.97
CA LEU A 68 4.42 -10.42 7.10
C LEU A 68 3.89 -9.77 8.38
N SER A 69 3.17 -8.66 8.23
CA SER A 69 2.55 -7.92 9.34
C SER A 69 1.34 -8.63 9.96
N PHE A 70 0.83 -9.72 9.36
CA PHE A 70 -0.28 -10.52 9.91
C PHE A 70 0.16 -11.60 10.86
N ASN A 71 1.46 -11.93 10.93
CA ASN A 71 1.91 -12.94 11.86
C ASN A 71 1.74 -12.46 13.31
N LYS A 72 0.74 -13.03 14.01
CA LYS A 72 0.42 -12.72 15.41
C LYS A 72 1.57 -13.07 16.38
N LYS A 73 2.51 -13.94 15.99
CA LYS A 73 3.63 -14.37 16.85
C LYS A 73 4.73 -13.30 16.98
N ILE A 74 4.75 -12.27 16.13
CA ILE A 74 5.86 -11.30 16.11
C ILE A 74 5.39 -9.85 15.88
N GLY A 75 4.89 -9.21 16.93
CA GLY A 75 4.52 -7.79 16.89
C GLY A 75 5.65 -6.86 16.44
N ALA A 76 6.91 -7.23 16.66
CA ALA A 76 8.07 -6.46 16.21
C ALA A 76 8.16 -6.38 14.67
N VAL A 77 7.86 -7.47 13.94
CA VAL A 77 7.89 -7.49 12.45
C VAL A 77 6.87 -6.51 11.88
N LYS A 78 5.69 -6.40 12.51
CA LYS A 78 4.63 -5.46 12.11
C LYS A 78 5.10 -4.01 12.16
N LYS A 79 5.78 -3.59 13.23
CA LYS A 79 6.33 -2.23 13.36
C LYS A 79 7.33 -1.93 12.24
N TYR A 80 8.30 -2.83 12.03
CA TYR A 80 9.34 -2.62 11.02
C TYR A 80 8.80 -2.67 9.58
N SER A 81 7.86 -3.57 9.30
CA SER A 81 7.19 -3.68 8.02
C SER A 81 6.42 -2.41 7.66
N ASN A 82 5.63 -1.88 8.60
CA ASN A 82 4.87 -0.63 8.39
C ASN A 82 5.80 0.56 8.14
N ILE A 83 6.91 0.68 8.89
CA ILE A 83 7.90 1.74 8.68
C ILE A 83 8.51 1.61 7.27
N ASN A 84 8.82 0.38 6.83
CA ASN A 84 9.42 0.18 5.52
C ASN A 84 8.46 0.52 4.37
N VAL A 85 7.19 0.13 4.48
CA VAL A 85 6.14 0.56 3.54
C VAL A 85 6.00 2.09 3.54
N GLY A 86 6.01 2.73 4.72
CA GLY A 86 5.95 4.18 4.85
C GLY A 86 7.10 4.90 4.14
N ILE A 87 8.33 4.37 4.26
CA ILE A 87 9.52 4.90 3.56
C ILE A 87 9.37 4.78 2.04
N MET A 88 8.87 3.65 1.54
CA MET A 88 8.62 3.46 0.11
C MET A 88 7.58 4.44 -0.41
N CYS A 89 6.44 4.56 0.27
CA CYS A 89 5.40 5.54 -0.06
C CYS A 89 5.97 6.97 -0.07
N GLY A 90 6.74 7.34 0.96
CA GLY A 90 7.39 8.64 1.05
C GLY A 90 8.33 8.91 -0.13
N GLY A 91 9.11 7.90 -0.54
CA GLY A 91 9.96 7.97 -1.73
C GLY A 91 9.16 8.25 -3.02
N ILE A 92 8.09 7.50 -3.27
CA ILE A 92 7.24 7.69 -4.46
C ILE A 92 6.60 9.09 -4.45
N ILE A 93 6.04 9.52 -3.30
CA ILE A 93 5.41 10.85 -3.17
C ILE A 93 6.44 11.94 -3.42
N LEU A 94 7.63 11.87 -2.81
CA LEU A 94 8.67 12.89 -3.01
C LEU A 94 9.10 12.98 -4.47
N THR A 95 9.30 11.84 -5.15
CA THR A 95 9.67 11.80 -6.56
C THR A 95 8.56 12.35 -7.47
N LEU A 96 7.30 11.96 -7.24
CA LEU A 96 6.16 12.41 -8.03
C LEU A 96 5.85 13.89 -7.84
N THR A 97 5.83 14.34 -6.59
CA THR A 97 5.39 15.68 -6.19
C THR A 97 6.46 16.74 -6.43
N PHE A 98 7.70 16.45 -6.04
CA PHE A 98 8.76 17.45 -6.01
C PHE A 98 9.86 17.22 -7.05
N GLY A 99 9.86 16.07 -7.74
CA GLY A 99 10.88 15.74 -8.74
C GLY A 99 11.05 16.83 -9.80
N HIS A 100 9.95 17.40 -10.31
CA HIS A 100 9.99 18.46 -11.31
C HIS A 100 10.28 19.86 -10.72
N TYR A 101 9.78 20.18 -9.53
CA TYR A 101 9.96 21.52 -8.93
C TYR A 101 11.38 21.71 -8.35
N ILE A 102 11.91 20.69 -7.66
CA ILE A 102 13.29 20.68 -7.15
C ILE A 102 14.26 20.79 -8.32
N TYR A 103 13.95 20.15 -9.45
CA TYR A 103 14.74 20.18 -10.68
C TYR A 103 15.03 21.61 -11.20
N THR A 104 14.02 22.48 -11.21
CA THR A 104 14.10 23.80 -11.84
C THR A 104 14.89 24.88 -11.08
N LYS A 105 15.18 24.70 -9.78
CA LYS A 105 15.73 25.79 -8.93
C LYS A 105 17.09 25.51 -8.27
N TRP A 106 17.62 24.29 -8.32
CA TRP A 106 18.86 23.89 -7.63
C TRP A 106 19.78 23.07 -8.53
N ASN A 107 21.03 22.82 -8.10
CA ASN A 107 21.88 21.72 -8.60
C ASN A 107 21.29 20.37 -8.11
N SER A 108 20.07 20.13 -8.56
CA SER A 108 18.92 19.50 -7.93
C SER A 108 18.95 17.98 -7.96
N LEU A 109 19.70 17.43 -8.91
CA LEU A 109 19.94 16.01 -9.06
C LEU A 109 20.72 15.46 -7.86
N VAL A 110 21.65 16.24 -7.30
CA VAL A 110 22.44 15.85 -6.13
C VAL A 110 21.55 15.71 -4.89
N VAL A 111 20.65 16.66 -4.63
CA VAL A 111 19.74 16.63 -3.47
C VAL A 111 18.78 15.45 -3.53
N LEU A 112 18.17 15.21 -4.71
CA LEU A 112 17.30 14.05 -4.95
C LEU A 112 18.06 12.72 -4.78
N LEU A 113 19.30 12.63 -5.27
CA LEU A 113 20.16 11.47 -5.06
C LEU A 113 20.53 11.27 -3.59
N THR A 114 20.85 12.34 -2.85
CA THR A 114 21.16 12.25 -1.41
C THR A 114 19.97 11.74 -0.61
N ILE A 115 18.76 12.28 -0.84
CA ILE A 115 17.53 11.81 -0.18
C ILE A 115 17.28 10.35 -0.55
N PHE A 116 17.42 9.98 -1.83
CA PHE A 116 17.25 8.60 -2.29
C PHE A 116 18.22 7.63 -1.60
N ILE A 117 19.51 7.99 -1.50
CA ILE A 117 20.53 7.17 -0.82
C ILE A 117 20.16 6.96 0.65
N ILE A 118 19.69 8.01 1.34
CA ILE A 118 19.25 7.91 2.73
C ILE A 118 18.05 6.96 2.85
N LEU A 119 17.02 7.10 2.01
CA LEU A 119 15.84 6.21 2.02
C LEU A 119 16.23 4.75 1.73
N PHE A 120 17.15 4.53 0.79
CA PHE A 120 17.67 3.21 0.45
C PHE A 120 18.40 2.54 1.62
N ILE A 121 19.30 3.27 2.29
CA ILE A 121 20.06 2.76 3.44
C ILE A 121 19.11 2.38 4.58
N VAL A 122 18.19 3.28 4.94
CA VAL A 122 17.22 3.05 6.02
C VAL A 122 16.32 1.86 5.70
N SER A 123 15.81 1.77 4.47
CA SER A 123 14.97 0.65 4.02
C SER A 123 15.69 -0.69 4.05
N ASN A 124 16.95 -0.75 3.60
CA ASN A 124 17.74 -1.97 3.65
C ASN A 124 18.07 -2.41 5.08
N PHE A 125 18.38 -1.47 5.97
CA PHE A 125 18.60 -1.78 7.38
C PHE A 125 17.35 -2.39 8.04
N LEU A 126 16.18 -1.81 7.78
CA LEU A 126 14.90 -2.34 8.24
C LEU A 126 14.61 -3.73 7.65
N ASN A 127 14.88 -3.91 6.36
CA ASN A 127 14.67 -5.19 5.68
C ASN A 127 15.59 -6.29 6.25
N TYR A 128 16.83 -5.96 6.58
CA TYR A 128 17.74 -6.87 7.26
C TYR A 128 17.24 -7.28 8.65
N LYS A 129 16.72 -6.32 9.44
CA LYS A 129 16.09 -6.62 10.73
C LYS A 129 14.88 -7.55 10.58
N ILE A 130 14.01 -7.29 9.61
CA ILE A 130 12.86 -8.16 9.32
C ILE A 130 13.33 -9.56 8.94
N LYS A 131 14.34 -9.67 8.08
CA LYS A 131 14.90 -10.96 7.67
C LYS A 131 15.42 -11.78 8.86
N LYS A 132 16.22 -11.17 9.74
CA LYS A 132 16.75 -11.85 10.93
C LYS A 132 15.62 -12.41 11.79
N ILE A 133 14.60 -11.59 12.07
CA ILE A 133 13.45 -11.99 12.89
C ILE A 133 12.62 -13.10 12.23
N VAL A 134 12.47 -13.07 10.90
CA VAL A 134 11.71 -14.06 10.13
C VAL A 134 12.46 -15.41 10.02
N GLU A 135 13.79 -15.37 9.86
CA GLU A 135 14.66 -16.55 9.83
C GLU A 135 14.74 -17.25 11.20
N ASP A 136 14.76 -16.48 12.29
CA ASP A 136 14.77 -17.00 13.66
C ASP A 136 13.45 -17.74 14.03
N GLN A 137 12.35 -17.51 13.31
CA GLN A 137 11.01 -18.04 13.64
C GLN A 137 10.43 -19.11 12.71
N GLN A 138 11.21 -19.67 11.76
CA GLN A 138 10.72 -20.73 10.85
C GLN A 138 9.45 -20.34 10.06
N PHE A 139 9.38 -19.08 9.65
CA PHE A 139 8.19 -18.52 9.03
C PHE A 139 7.95 -19.07 7.60
N ASP A 140 6.79 -19.71 7.37
CA ASP A 140 6.36 -20.08 6.02
C ASP A 140 5.32 -19.10 5.48
N LEU A 141 5.81 -18.12 4.73
CA LEU A 141 5.00 -17.12 4.03
C LEU A 141 3.83 -17.74 3.23
N MET A 142 3.99 -18.94 2.64
CA MET A 142 2.92 -19.54 1.85
C MET A 142 1.73 -19.98 2.71
N LYS A 143 1.97 -20.39 3.96
CA LYS A 143 0.89 -20.73 4.89
C LYS A 143 0.10 -19.48 5.28
N GLU A 144 0.78 -18.37 5.55
CA GLU A 144 0.13 -17.10 5.88
C GLU A 144 -0.62 -16.48 4.69
N VAL A 145 -0.08 -16.56 3.47
CA VAL A 145 -0.82 -16.14 2.27
C VAL A 145 -2.10 -16.96 2.10
N LYS A 146 -2.02 -18.28 2.28
CA LYS A 146 -3.20 -19.16 2.22
C LYS A 146 -4.20 -18.84 3.33
N LEU A 147 -3.72 -18.51 4.53
CA LEU A 147 -4.57 -18.10 5.67
C LEU A 147 -5.30 -16.79 5.34
N PHE A 148 -4.57 -15.78 4.83
CA PHE A 148 -5.13 -14.50 4.43
C PHE A 148 -6.18 -14.66 3.32
N TYR A 149 -5.90 -15.50 2.32
CA TYR A 149 -6.85 -15.82 1.26
C TYR A 149 -8.14 -16.47 1.82
N LYS A 150 -8.01 -17.44 2.73
CA LYS A 150 -9.15 -18.08 3.39
C LYS A 150 -9.95 -17.12 4.28
N MET A 151 -9.28 -16.16 4.94
CA MET A 151 -9.94 -15.08 5.69
C MET A 151 -10.74 -14.16 4.76
N GLY A 152 -10.20 -13.83 3.59
CA GLY A 152 -10.93 -13.12 2.53
C GLY A 152 -12.16 -13.89 2.07
N GLN A 153 -12.03 -15.18 1.79
CA GLN A 153 -13.17 -16.03 1.43
C GLN A 153 -14.23 -16.13 2.53
N ALA A 154 -13.84 -16.01 3.80
CA ALA A 154 -14.78 -16.01 4.90
C ALA A 154 -15.68 -14.76 4.91
N LEU A 155 -15.17 -13.63 4.39
CA LEU A 155 -15.91 -12.37 4.20
C LEU A 155 -16.84 -12.41 2.99
N ASP A 156 -16.59 -13.24 1.98
CA ASP A 156 -17.41 -13.27 0.75
C ASP A 156 -18.91 -13.49 1.00
N LYS A 157 -19.24 -14.17 2.10
CA LYS A 157 -20.62 -14.45 2.52
C LYS A 157 -21.25 -13.36 3.39
N THR A 158 -20.54 -12.25 3.64
CA THR A 158 -20.99 -11.17 4.51
C THR A 158 -21.43 -9.94 3.70
N PRO A 159 -22.40 -9.14 4.18
CA PRO A 159 -22.81 -7.90 3.51
C PRO A 159 -21.66 -6.87 3.38
N ILE A 160 -20.62 -7.02 4.19
CA ILE A 160 -19.40 -6.22 4.17
C ILE A 160 -18.67 -6.35 2.81
N ASN A 161 -18.59 -7.56 2.23
CA ASN A 161 -17.86 -7.76 0.97
C ASN A 161 -18.48 -6.97 -0.18
N ASN A 162 -19.81 -7.03 -0.32
CA ASN A 162 -20.52 -6.28 -1.36
C ASN A 162 -20.29 -4.76 -1.22
N ALA A 163 -20.33 -4.24 0.01
CA ALA A 163 -20.06 -2.82 0.26
C ALA A 163 -18.62 -2.45 -0.13
N ILE A 164 -17.63 -3.29 0.19
CA ILE A 164 -16.22 -3.04 -0.15
C ILE A 164 -15.98 -3.10 -1.65
N SER A 165 -16.48 -4.14 -2.33
CA SER A 165 -16.28 -4.27 -3.77
C SER A 165 -16.86 -3.06 -4.51
N LYS A 166 -18.01 -2.54 -4.06
CA LYS A 166 -18.59 -1.30 -4.63
C LYS A 166 -17.76 -0.06 -4.35
N LEU A 167 -17.15 0.05 -3.17
CA LEU A 167 -16.18 1.12 -2.88
C LEU A 167 -14.89 0.99 -3.73
N ASP A 168 -14.44 -0.23 -4.01
CA ASP A 168 -13.29 -0.48 -4.89
C ASP A 168 -13.60 -0.09 -6.34
N TYR A 169 -14.80 -0.38 -6.85
CA TYR A 169 -15.23 0.10 -8.17
C TYR A 169 -15.30 1.63 -8.25
N LEU A 170 -15.80 2.29 -7.20
CA LEU A 170 -15.81 3.75 -7.13
C LEU A 170 -14.39 4.33 -7.11
N PHE A 171 -13.45 3.65 -6.44
CA PHE A 171 -12.04 4.03 -6.48
C PHE A 171 -11.40 3.82 -7.85
N TYR A 172 -11.76 2.79 -8.60
CA TYR A 172 -11.34 2.69 -10.01
C TYR A 172 -11.90 3.85 -10.85
N GLY A 173 -13.14 4.25 -10.60
CA GLY A 173 -13.71 5.47 -11.19
C GLY A 173 -12.92 6.72 -10.83
N PHE A 174 -12.47 6.85 -9.58
CA PHE A 174 -11.57 7.93 -9.14
C PHE A 174 -10.25 7.91 -9.91
N CYS A 175 -9.60 6.74 -10.03
CA CYS A 175 -8.35 6.62 -10.77
C CYS A 175 -8.52 7.08 -12.22
N ILE A 176 -9.59 6.64 -12.89
CA ILE A 176 -9.92 7.06 -14.27
C ILE A 176 -10.12 8.58 -14.33
N ALA A 177 -10.83 9.16 -13.35
CA ALA A 177 -11.03 10.61 -13.29
C ALA A 177 -9.71 11.37 -13.15
N VAL A 178 -8.73 10.87 -12.38
CA VAL A 178 -7.39 11.51 -12.29
C VAL A 178 -6.67 11.52 -13.63
N PHE A 179 -6.88 10.52 -14.50
CA PHE A 179 -6.22 10.44 -15.81
C PHE A 179 -6.94 11.24 -16.92
N ILE A 180 -8.27 11.32 -16.87
CA ILE A 180 -9.08 11.90 -17.95
C ILE A 180 -9.46 13.36 -17.65
N ALA A 181 -9.61 13.73 -16.38
CA ALA A 181 -10.00 15.09 -16.02
C ALA A 181 -8.81 16.03 -16.21
N GLU A 182 -8.73 16.64 -17.39
CA GLU A 182 -7.80 17.74 -17.69
C GLU A 182 -8.17 19.02 -16.93
N ASP A 183 -9.45 19.17 -16.57
CA ASP A 183 -9.99 20.32 -15.85
C ASP A 183 -10.37 19.96 -14.39
N ILE A 184 -10.02 20.84 -13.45
CA ILE A 184 -10.27 20.68 -12.02
C ILE A 184 -11.76 20.62 -11.66
N TYR A 185 -12.63 21.34 -12.38
CA TYR A 185 -14.07 21.32 -12.16
C TYR A 185 -14.67 19.97 -12.56
N ILE A 186 -14.20 19.39 -13.67
CA ILE A 186 -14.59 18.03 -14.08
C ILE A 186 -14.10 17.01 -13.05
N PHE A 187 -12.86 17.16 -12.57
CA PHE A 187 -12.30 16.30 -11.52
C PHE A 187 -13.10 16.39 -10.22
N ALA A 188 -13.36 17.61 -9.72
CA ALA A 188 -14.11 17.85 -8.50
C ALA A 188 -15.56 17.33 -8.62
N GLY A 189 -16.18 17.49 -9.79
CA GLY A 189 -17.50 16.92 -10.09
C GLY A 189 -17.50 15.40 -10.01
N ALA A 190 -16.51 14.73 -10.63
CA ALA A 190 -16.37 13.28 -10.57
C ALA A 190 -16.16 12.78 -9.12
N VAL A 191 -15.28 13.44 -8.35
CA VAL A 191 -15.07 13.13 -6.93
C VAL A 191 -16.37 13.35 -6.14
N GLY A 192 -17.12 14.42 -6.42
CA GLY A 192 -18.42 14.69 -5.79
C GLY A 192 -19.44 13.57 -6.02
N VAL A 193 -19.57 13.09 -7.26
CA VAL A 193 -20.44 11.94 -7.61
C VAL A 193 -19.99 10.68 -6.87
N ILE A 194 -18.68 10.41 -6.85
CA ILE A 194 -18.11 9.27 -6.11
C ILE A 194 -18.48 9.35 -4.63
N LEU A 195 -18.33 10.52 -4.02
CA LEU A 195 -18.68 10.73 -2.61
C LEU A 195 -20.17 10.48 -2.37
N ILE A 196 -21.06 11.01 -3.21
CA ILE A 196 -22.51 10.80 -3.07
C ILE A 196 -22.86 9.31 -3.17
N LEU A 197 -22.34 8.61 -4.18
CA LEU A 197 -22.58 7.18 -4.38
C LEU A 197 -21.98 6.34 -3.24
N SER A 198 -20.85 6.77 -2.68
CA SER A 198 -20.18 6.07 -1.57
C SER A 198 -21.00 6.06 -0.27
N ILE A 199 -21.85 7.06 -0.03
CA ILE A 199 -22.61 7.22 1.23
C ILE A 199 -23.39 5.94 1.58
N LYS A 200 -24.06 5.33 0.58
CA LYS A 200 -24.85 4.12 0.79
C LYS A 200 -23.97 2.97 1.30
N TYR A 201 -22.81 2.78 0.70
CA TYR A 201 -21.90 1.68 1.04
C TYR A 201 -21.14 1.94 2.34
N VAL A 202 -20.71 3.18 2.58
CA VAL A 202 -20.06 3.59 3.83
C VAL A 202 -21.01 3.44 5.02
N ARG A 203 -22.31 3.75 4.86
CA ARG A 203 -23.33 3.49 5.90
C ARG A 203 -23.51 2.00 6.19
N ALA A 204 -23.49 1.15 5.16
CA ALA A 204 -23.55 -0.30 5.33
C ALA A 204 -22.34 -0.79 6.15
N ILE A 205 -21.13 -0.33 5.82
CA ILE A 205 -19.92 -0.65 6.58
C ILE A 205 -19.99 -0.15 8.02
N LYS A 206 -20.49 1.08 8.24
CA LYS A 206 -20.69 1.64 9.59
C LYS A 206 -21.59 0.74 10.44
N SER A 207 -22.71 0.30 9.88
CA SER A 207 -23.66 -0.57 10.58
C SER A 207 -23.00 -1.89 10.97
N GLU A 208 -22.27 -2.52 10.05
CA GLU A 208 -21.59 -3.78 10.30
C GLU A 208 -20.41 -3.65 11.28
N PHE A 209 -19.66 -2.54 11.24
CA PHE A 209 -18.60 -2.27 12.21
C PHE A 209 -19.16 -2.16 13.63
N LEU A 210 -20.26 -1.41 13.80
CA LEU A 210 -20.91 -1.26 15.10
C LEU A 210 -21.55 -2.56 15.59
N LYS A 211 -22.17 -3.34 14.70
CA LYS A 211 -22.74 -4.66 15.04
C LYS A 211 -21.68 -5.67 15.45
N SER A 212 -20.51 -5.64 14.82
CA SER A 212 -19.44 -6.61 15.10
C SER A 212 -18.90 -6.54 16.54
N GLY A 213 -19.06 -5.38 17.20
CA GLY A 213 -18.52 -5.11 18.54
C GLY A 213 -16.98 -5.09 18.61
N LEU A 214 -16.29 -5.28 17.49
CA LEU A 214 -14.82 -5.39 17.42
C LEU A 214 -14.11 -4.06 17.20
N ILE A 215 -14.85 -3.06 16.75
CA ILE A 215 -14.35 -1.75 16.37
C ILE A 215 -15.08 -0.75 17.24
N THR A 216 -14.32 0.10 17.92
CA THR A 216 -14.93 1.12 18.77
C THR A 216 -15.70 2.14 17.93
N VAL A 217 -16.67 2.82 18.54
CA VAL A 217 -17.41 3.91 17.88
C VAL A 217 -16.46 5.00 17.38
N LYS A 218 -15.40 5.30 18.14
CA LYS A 218 -14.36 6.27 17.76
C LYS A 218 -13.57 5.81 16.53
N GLU A 219 -13.10 4.56 16.48
CA GLU A 219 -12.38 4.01 15.32
C GLU A 219 -13.28 3.95 14.07
N THR A 220 -14.56 3.58 14.25
CA THR A 220 -15.54 3.55 13.16
C THR A 220 -15.72 4.94 12.56
N ASN A 221 -15.96 5.95 13.38
CA ASN A 221 -16.11 7.33 12.93
C ASN A 221 -14.82 7.88 12.32
N LEU A 222 -13.65 7.54 12.88
CA LEU A 222 -12.35 7.93 12.32
C LEU A 222 -12.14 7.34 10.92
N SER A 223 -12.47 6.07 10.71
CA SER A 223 -12.32 5.41 9.42
C SER A 223 -13.19 6.03 8.32
N ILE A 224 -14.42 6.40 8.69
CA ILE A 224 -15.38 7.03 7.79
C ILE A 224 -14.97 8.48 7.51
N ALA A 225 -14.59 9.22 8.55
CA ALA A 225 -14.09 10.59 8.40
C ALA A 225 -12.84 10.62 7.52
N ALA A 226 -11.89 9.69 7.72
CA ALA A 226 -10.70 9.57 6.89
C ALA A 226 -11.04 9.32 5.42
N TYR A 227 -12.03 8.44 5.14
CA TYR A 227 -12.49 8.18 3.79
C TYR A 227 -12.93 9.47 3.07
N PHE A 228 -13.85 10.22 3.67
CA PHE A 228 -14.34 11.48 3.08
C PHE A 228 -13.25 12.55 3.03
N PHE A 229 -12.44 12.67 4.08
CA PHE A 229 -11.36 13.65 4.18
C PHE A 229 -10.34 13.46 3.05
N PHE A 230 -9.89 12.23 2.77
CA PHE A 230 -8.89 12.00 1.73
C PHE A 230 -9.42 12.26 0.32
N TYR A 231 -10.69 12.00 0.04
CA TYR A 231 -11.30 12.39 -1.24
C TYR A 231 -11.42 13.91 -1.39
N LEU A 232 -11.87 14.62 -0.36
CA LEU A 232 -11.91 16.10 -0.40
C LEU A 232 -10.51 16.69 -0.50
N PHE A 233 -9.56 16.14 0.26
CA PHE A 233 -8.16 16.53 0.21
C PHE A 233 -7.56 16.25 -1.16
N SER A 234 -7.99 15.21 -1.89
CA SER A 234 -7.52 14.96 -3.25
C SER A 234 -7.89 16.07 -4.23
N ILE A 235 -9.04 16.74 -4.06
CA ILE A 235 -9.43 17.91 -4.87
C ILE A 235 -8.47 19.07 -4.59
N VAL A 236 -8.25 19.36 -3.31
CA VAL A 236 -7.31 20.40 -2.88
C VAL A 236 -5.91 20.09 -3.37
N TRP A 237 -5.48 18.84 -3.26
CA TRP A 237 -4.18 18.38 -3.72
C TRP A 237 -4.01 18.56 -5.22
N MET A 238 -5.01 18.17 -6.01
CA MET A 238 -5.00 18.34 -7.47
C MET A 238 -4.93 19.82 -7.88
N MET A 239 -5.56 20.73 -7.14
CA MET A 239 -5.46 22.18 -7.40
C MET A 239 -4.02 22.71 -7.28
N PHE A 240 -3.28 22.26 -6.26
CA PHE A 240 -1.91 22.73 -6.04
C PHE A 240 -0.86 21.92 -6.81
N ILE A 241 -1.12 20.62 -7.02
CA ILE A 241 -0.17 19.65 -7.55
C ILE A 241 -0.91 18.67 -8.49
N PRO A 242 -1.23 19.08 -9.73
CA PRO A 242 -1.97 18.27 -10.68
C PRO A 242 -1.09 17.18 -11.30
N ASN A 243 -0.72 16.17 -10.52
CA ASN A 243 0.09 15.06 -10.99
C ASN A 243 -0.38 13.72 -10.42
N LEU A 244 0.33 12.65 -10.81
CA LEU A 244 0.01 11.28 -10.44
C LEU A 244 0.02 11.01 -8.92
N SER A 245 0.57 11.91 -8.09
CA SER A 245 0.51 11.78 -6.63
C SER A 245 -0.92 11.91 -6.08
N THR A 246 -1.84 12.53 -6.82
CA THR A 246 -3.28 12.57 -6.48
C THR A 246 -3.89 11.17 -6.35
N LEU A 247 -3.38 10.19 -7.11
CA LEU A 247 -3.78 8.78 -6.97
C LEU A 247 -3.45 8.21 -5.59
N LEU A 248 -2.31 8.59 -5.02
CA LEU A 248 -1.86 8.13 -3.70
C LEU A 248 -2.73 8.71 -2.60
N VAL A 249 -3.12 9.98 -2.75
CA VAL A 249 -4.05 10.65 -1.83
C VAL A 249 -5.41 9.96 -1.85
N GLY A 250 -5.96 9.69 -3.04
CA GLY A 250 -7.23 8.96 -3.16
C GLY A 250 -7.16 7.54 -2.61
N ALA A 251 -6.05 6.82 -2.82
CA ALA A 251 -5.88 5.45 -2.31
C ALA A 251 -5.88 5.39 -0.77
N ALA A 252 -5.42 6.45 -0.10
CA ALA A 252 -5.44 6.54 1.36
C ALA A 252 -6.86 6.52 1.95
N SER A 253 -7.87 6.94 1.19
CA SER A 253 -9.28 6.94 1.63
C SER A 253 -9.79 5.54 2.02
N LEU A 254 -9.45 4.52 1.22
CA LEU A 254 -9.90 3.14 1.44
C LEU A 254 -9.06 2.39 2.47
N LEU A 255 -7.84 2.85 2.71
CA LEU A 255 -6.87 2.14 3.53
C LEU A 255 -7.35 1.98 4.98
N ALA A 256 -7.91 3.02 5.57
CA ALA A 256 -8.46 2.97 6.92
C ALA A 256 -9.59 1.94 7.04
N ILE A 257 -10.54 1.96 6.10
CA ILE A 257 -11.68 1.02 6.09
C ILE A 257 -11.17 -0.42 5.96
N LYS A 258 -10.25 -0.69 5.02
CA LYS A 258 -9.70 -2.03 4.77
C LYS A 258 -8.92 -2.59 5.98
N ILE A 259 -8.24 -1.74 6.75
CA ILE A 259 -7.58 -2.15 8.00
C ILE A 259 -8.60 -2.67 9.04
N TYR A 260 -9.77 -2.05 9.14
CA TYR A 260 -10.77 -2.45 10.13
C TYR A 260 -11.60 -3.66 9.68
N ILE A 261 -11.95 -3.75 8.40
CA ILE A 261 -12.58 -4.95 7.82
C ILE A 261 -11.76 -6.20 8.10
N ARG A 262 -10.43 -6.08 8.01
CA ARG A 262 -9.52 -7.17 8.33
C ARG A 262 -9.74 -7.70 9.76
N ARG A 263 -9.92 -6.83 10.77
CA ARG A 263 -10.15 -7.30 12.15
C ARG A 263 -11.42 -8.13 12.25
N ILE A 264 -12.46 -7.75 11.51
CA ILE A 264 -13.70 -8.53 11.40
C ILE A 264 -13.44 -9.86 10.67
N ALA A 265 -12.68 -9.83 9.58
CA ALA A 265 -12.30 -11.03 8.81
C ALA A 265 -11.57 -12.07 9.68
N GLU A 266 -10.62 -11.60 10.50
CA GLU A 266 -9.85 -12.44 11.41
C GLU A 266 -10.78 -13.15 12.40
N LYS A 267 -11.73 -12.43 13.02
CA LYS A 267 -12.67 -13.03 13.97
C LYS A 267 -13.68 -13.99 13.31
N VAL A 268 -14.26 -13.60 12.17
CA VAL A 268 -15.21 -14.45 11.43
C VAL A 268 -14.53 -15.76 10.99
N TYR A 269 -13.23 -15.72 10.67
CA TYR A 269 -12.45 -16.91 10.36
C TYR A 269 -12.14 -17.78 11.59
N GLU A 270 -11.85 -17.17 12.75
CA GLU A 270 -11.63 -17.88 14.03
C GLU A 270 -12.90 -18.59 14.49
N GLU A 271 -14.06 -17.91 14.42
CA GLU A 271 -15.38 -18.46 14.74
C GLU A 271 -15.75 -19.63 13.82
N LYS A 272 -15.52 -19.51 12.50
CA LYS A 272 -15.82 -20.58 11.52
C LYS A 272 -14.96 -21.84 11.69
N ASN A 273 -13.76 -21.72 12.24
CA ASN A 273 -12.84 -22.85 12.40
C ASN A 273 -12.76 -23.39 13.82
N GLY A 274 -13.63 -22.94 14.73
CA GLY A 274 -13.63 -23.40 16.13
C GLY A 274 -12.34 -23.09 16.88
N ILE A 275 -11.54 -22.13 16.40
CA ILE A 275 -10.32 -21.67 17.08
C ILE A 275 -10.73 -20.52 18.00
N SER A 276 -11.70 -20.74 18.89
CA SER A 276 -11.92 -19.83 20.01
C SER A 276 -10.93 -20.23 21.11
N LYS A 277 -9.95 -19.38 21.37
CA LYS A 277 -9.29 -19.37 22.68
C LYS A 277 -10.14 -18.58 23.64
#